data_AF-A0A2E0F0T5-F1
#
_entry.id   AF-A0A2E0F0T5-F1
#
_cell.length_a   1.000
_cell.length_b   1.000
_cell.length_c   1.000
_cell.angle_alpha   90.00
_cell.angle_beta   90.00
_cell.angle_gamma   90.00
#
_symmetry.space_group_name_H-M   'P 1'
#
loop_
_entity.id
_entity.type
_entity.pdbx_description
1 polymer ?
#
loop_
_entity_poly.entity_id
_entity_poly.type
_entity_poly.pdbx_seq_one_letter_code
_entity_poly.pdbx_strand_id
1 'polypeptide(L)'
;MRANPFSAKPIEPSDVELLVGRTQLMADLRQHLRFGSPRLMILLGERGSGRTSILQALSNLSSTSYPFTFYPETTPAQTLLNEMYCRIAGYDTPSSTNTLVEEMVAKLQGFSGDLPLISFDFPGVSGAELAQVFERISPVLGRLRALVIVALTPAQLSTWSENLQTQFDITEPLSDFDARTTRALIDQRMRKVSKDAWPIQQSVLEQTLSQTGGRPSRLVRYLRDLIDAERGASTSFTRKSEMLEAMNLEPNDAKNRMSPTVEPLEALDSETDVIDESEIEFDWDAPEMEPEIEESFPEEPVDNEAAVDESEPEFELPAFEIEEETPDEEDSVGGAILRMEPGTEPPPVSQHAFGGLTQRHRTASVEIGIENALRPKSIGPLTAKPDPTMRMPEEKPQLESEETTFWAADSLPEPEPLPEPEPLPEPTPVMDPVAAKAIGESLRKTAPAPSSSTLPLDFQRVSSLSDAEISIVEAAIAREVSPSDSALQAYLSVGRPRLSQIFNGLHKAGILTVRKKGRTRLFRISDQAKAHFTDGHMEA
;
A
#
# COMPACT_ATOMS: atom_id res chain seq x y z
N MET A 1 5.12 -33.40 25.72
CA MET A 1 4.53 -32.15 25.17
C MET A 1 3.20 -32.44 24.48
N ARG A 2 2.08 -31.80 24.88
CA ARG A 2 0.75 -32.03 24.29
C ARG A 2 0.47 -31.24 23.00
N ALA A 3 1.17 -30.13 22.78
CA ALA A 3 1.07 -29.29 21.58
C ALA A 3 2.48 -28.83 21.16
N ASN A 4 2.63 -28.28 19.95
CA ASN A 4 3.87 -27.65 19.53
C ASN A 4 3.95 -26.22 20.15
N PRO A 5 4.99 -25.89 20.93
CA PRO A 5 5.11 -24.57 21.58
C PRO A 5 5.50 -23.44 20.62
N PHE A 6 5.90 -23.75 19.39
CA PHE A 6 6.38 -22.77 18.41
C PHE A 6 5.29 -22.39 17.41
N SER A 7 4.64 -21.25 17.64
CA SER A 7 3.67 -20.67 16.72
C SER A 7 4.31 -19.55 15.91
N ALA A 8 4.21 -19.60 14.58
CA ALA A 8 4.65 -18.51 13.71
C ALA A 8 3.74 -17.26 13.76
N LYS A 9 2.65 -17.32 14.53
CA LYS A 9 1.75 -16.19 14.77
C LYS A 9 2.47 -15.11 15.60
N PRO A 10 2.20 -13.82 15.35
CA PRO A 10 2.62 -12.75 16.25
C PRO A 10 2.15 -12.99 17.70
N ILE A 11 2.87 -12.43 18.66
CA ILE A 11 2.55 -12.55 20.09
C ILE A 11 1.29 -11.76 20.40
N GLU A 12 0.27 -12.42 20.94
CA GLU A 12 -0.96 -11.74 21.38
C GLU A 12 -0.69 -10.77 22.55
N PRO A 13 -1.49 -9.70 22.70
CA PRO A 13 -1.31 -8.74 23.78
C PRO A 13 -1.29 -9.38 25.18
N SER A 14 -2.06 -10.44 25.41
CA SER A 14 -2.07 -11.16 26.70
C SER A 14 -0.77 -11.92 27.00
N ASP A 15 0.03 -12.23 25.97
CA ASP A 15 1.20 -13.10 26.04
C ASP A 15 2.52 -12.30 26.07
N VAL A 16 2.53 -11.08 26.66
CA VAL A 16 3.73 -10.22 26.75
C VAL A 16 4.94 -10.94 27.32
N GLU A 17 4.72 -11.87 28.24
CA GLU A 17 5.78 -12.66 28.83
C GLU A 17 6.62 -13.34 27.75
N LEU A 18 6.01 -13.89 26.69
CA LEU A 18 6.69 -14.61 25.61
C LEU A 18 7.61 -13.74 24.74
N LEU A 19 7.62 -12.41 24.94
CA LEU A 19 8.52 -11.51 24.25
C LEU A 19 9.93 -11.62 24.85
N VAL A 20 10.86 -12.16 24.07
CA VAL A 20 12.23 -12.42 24.51
C VAL A 20 13.18 -11.40 23.91
N GLY A 21 14.06 -10.86 24.75
CA GLY A 21 14.98 -9.79 24.37
C GLY A 21 14.27 -8.44 24.25
N ARG A 22 15.01 -7.41 23.79
CA ARG A 22 14.48 -6.06 23.50
C ARG A 22 13.82 -5.38 24.72
N THR A 23 14.28 -5.74 25.92
CA THR A 23 13.77 -5.23 27.19
C THR A 23 14.00 -3.73 27.35
N GLN A 24 15.13 -3.23 26.86
CA GLN A 24 15.46 -1.80 26.85
C GLN A 24 14.46 -1.01 26.00
N LEU A 25 14.29 -1.39 24.72
CA LEU A 25 13.31 -0.78 23.83
C LEU A 25 11.89 -0.79 24.41
N MET A 26 11.47 -1.91 25.03
CA MET A 26 10.16 -1.99 25.69
C MET A 26 10.06 -1.10 26.94
N ALA A 27 11.14 -0.92 27.68
CA ALA A 27 11.19 -0.01 28.82
C ALA A 27 11.09 1.44 28.37
N ASP A 28 11.79 1.82 27.31
CA ASP A 28 11.77 3.16 26.73
C ASP A 28 10.38 3.49 26.16
N LEU A 29 9.78 2.60 25.37
CA LEU A 29 8.41 2.78 24.87
C LEU A 29 7.39 2.88 26.00
N ARG A 30 7.54 2.08 27.06
CA ARG A 30 6.71 2.18 28.26
C ARG A 30 6.88 3.52 28.96
N GLN A 31 8.11 4.03 29.01
CA GLN A 31 8.40 5.35 29.55
C GLN A 31 7.64 6.42 28.75
N HIS A 32 7.71 6.39 27.42
CA HIS A 32 6.99 7.34 26.58
C HIS A 32 5.47 7.33 26.81
N LEU A 33 4.87 6.16 27.00
CA LEU A 33 3.45 6.02 27.32
C LEU A 33 3.08 6.61 28.70
N ARG A 34 3.91 6.38 29.72
CA ARG A 34 3.63 6.79 31.11
C ARG A 34 3.94 8.25 31.39
N PHE A 35 5.03 8.76 30.82
CA PHE A 35 5.45 10.16 31.00
C PHE A 35 4.66 11.12 30.10
N GLY A 36 3.81 10.61 29.20
CA GLY A 36 2.79 11.40 28.50
C GLY A 36 3.34 12.35 27.43
N SER A 37 4.53 12.08 26.88
CA SER A 37 5.11 12.89 25.80
C SER A 37 4.55 12.43 24.45
N PRO A 38 3.68 13.23 23.79
CA PRO A 38 3.21 12.93 22.44
C PRO A 38 4.36 12.96 21.45
N ARG A 39 4.51 11.87 20.71
CA ARG A 39 5.64 11.65 19.79
C ARG A 39 5.20 10.78 18.62
N LEU A 40 5.82 11.05 17.47
CA LEU A 40 5.76 10.20 16.30
C LEU A 40 7.06 9.39 16.27
N MET A 41 6.95 8.07 16.23
CA MET A 41 8.09 7.17 16.24
C MET A 41 8.01 6.18 15.08
N ILE A 42 9.17 5.78 14.56
CA ILE A 42 9.29 4.71 13.57
C ILE A 42 9.96 3.51 14.23
N LEU A 43 9.25 2.38 14.28
CA LEU A 43 9.81 1.10 14.71
C LEU A 43 10.47 0.42 13.51
N LEU A 44 11.79 0.55 13.46
CA LEU A 44 12.59 0.03 12.36
C LEU A 44 12.96 -1.43 12.58
N GLY A 45 12.73 -2.29 11.60
CA GLY A 45 13.22 -3.67 11.65
C GLY A 45 12.94 -4.44 10.39
N GLU A 46 13.69 -5.50 10.12
CA GLU A 46 13.50 -6.32 8.93
C GLU A 46 12.22 -7.15 8.99
N ARG A 47 11.77 -7.66 7.84
CA ARG A 47 10.57 -8.50 7.79
C ARG A 47 10.80 -9.77 8.63
N GLY A 48 9.92 -10.01 9.60
CA GLY A 48 10.02 -11.15 10.51
C GLY A 48 10.97 -10.95 11.71
N SER A 49 11.44 -9.73 11.94
CA SER A 49 12.18 -9.33 13.16
C SER A 49 11.31 -9.35 14.44
N GLY A 50 9.98 -9.31 14.30
CA GLY A 50 9.04 -9.31 15.43
C GLY A 50 8.42 -7.96 15.77
N ARG A 51 8.49 -6.96 14.86
CA ARG A 51 7.85 -5.63 15.02
C ARG A 51 6.39 -5.73 15.47
N THR A 52 5.58 -6.52 14.77
CA THR A 52 4.17 -6.75 15.09
C THR A 52 3.98 -7.26 16.53
N SER A 53 4.84 -8.18 16.96
CA SER A 53 4.80 -8.74 18.32
C SER A 53 5.20 -7.72 19.39
N ILE A 54 6.12 -6.79 19.06
CA ILE A 54 6.47 -5.67 19.95
C ILE A 54 5.29 -4.71 20.07
N LEU A 55 4.64 -4.34 18.96
CA LEU A 55 3.48 -3.46 18.96
C LEU A 55 2.30 -4.06 19.74
N GLN A 56 2.03 -5.35 19.58
CA GLN A 56 1.00 -6.07 20.33
C GLN A 56 1.35 -6.22 21.81
N ALA A 57 2.62 -6.47 22.14
CA ALA A 57 3.06 -6.48 23.53
C ALA A 57 2.92 -5.09 24.18
N LEU A 58 3.17 -4.04 23.41
CA LEU A 58 3.03 -2.66 23.86
C LEU A 58 1.56 -2.26 24.05
N SER A 59 0.64 -2.76 23.22
CA SER A 59 -0.79 -2.48 23.36
C SER A 59 -1.38 -3.02 24.66
N ASN A 60 -0.80 -4.08 25.24
CA ASN A 60 -1.18 -4.57 26.57
C ASN A 60 -0.66 -3.69 27.71
N LEU A 61 0.39 -2.90 27.47
CA LEU A 61 0.98 -2.00 28.47
C LEU A 61 0.32 -0.61 28.47
N SER A 62 -0.31 -0.23 27.36
CA SER A 62 -1.09 1.00 27.25
C SER A 62 -2.55 0.78 27.63
N SER A 63 -3.14 1.78 28.29
CA SER A 63 -4.55 1.71 28.71
C SER A 63 -5.53 1.81 27.53
N THR A 64 -5.13 2.52 26.48
CA THR A 64 -5.90 2.72 25.24
C THR A 64 -4.97 2.51 24.05
N SER A 65 -5.29 1.54 23.19
CA SER A 65 -4.51 1.23 21.99
C SER A 65 -5.39 1.11 20.75
N TYR A 66 -4.95 1.74 19.66
CA TYR A 66 -5.60 1.75 18.36
C TYR A 66 -4.66 1.17 17.30
N PRO A 67 -4.72 -0.16 17.05
CA PRO A 67 -3.90 -0.81 16.04
C PRO A 67 -4.55 -0.75 14.65
N PHE A 68 -3.77 -0.31 13.66
CA PHE A 68 -4.09 -0.27 12.24
C PHE A 68 -3.20 -1.28 11.50
N THR A 69 -3.81 -2.38 11.08
CA THR A 69 -3.11 -3.52 10.44
C THR A 69 -3.54 -3.74 9.00
N PHE A 70 -4.61 -3.08 8.54
CA PHE A 70 -5.14 -3.21 7.19
C PHE A 70 -4.90 -1.91 6.43
N TYR A 71 -4.31 -2.02 5.23
CA TYR A 71 -4.03 -0.86 4.39
C TYR A 71 -5.18 -0.67 3.38
N PRO A 72 -5.85 0.50 3.36
CA PRO A 72 -6.94 0.78 2.43
C PRO A 72 -6.46 0.99 1.00
N GLU A 73 -7.17 0.40 0.03
CA GLU A 73 -6.83 0.50 -1.40
C GLU A 73 -7.25 1.84 -2.03
N THR A 74 -8.41 2.38 -1.64
CA THR A 74 -8.95 3.64 -2.18
C THR A 74 -8.70 4.79 -1.22
N THR A 75 -8.09 5.87 -1.73
CA THR A 75 -7.82 7.13 -0.99
C THR A 75 -7.25 6.90 0.42
N PRO A 76 -6.09 6.23 0.55
CA PRO A 76 -5.66 5.66 1.82
C PRO A 76 -5.56 6.65 2.99
N ALA A 77 -5.05 7.86 2.73
CA ALA A 77 -4.93 8.89 3.76
C ALA A 77 -6.28 9.31 4.36
N GLN A 78 -7.34 9.45 3.55
CA GLN A 78 -8.66 9.83 4.05
C GLN A 78 -9.33 8.67 4.78
N THR A 79 -9.22 7.46 4.23
CA THR A 79 -9.79 6.26 4.84
C THR A 79 -9.16 5.95 6.19
N LEU A 80 -7.83 6.09 6.33
CA LEU A 80 -7.15 5.92 7.62
C LEU A 80 -7.58 6.98 8.64
N LEU A 81 -7.73 8.25 8.23
CA LEU A 81 -8.21 9.31 9.12
C LEU A 81 -9.64 9.06 9.59
N ASN A 82 -10.53 8.60 8.70
CA ASN A 82 -11.89 8.23 9.06
C ASN A 82 -11.90 7.02 10.00
N GLU A 83 -11.09 5.99 9.74
CA GLU A 83 -10.99 4.83 10.64
C GLU A 83 -10.45 5.24 12.03
N MET A 84 -9.44 6.12 12.07
CA MET A 84 -8.94 6.70 13.31
C MET A 84 -10.03 7.43 14.08
N TYR A 85 -10.80 8.28 13.40
CA TYR A 85 -11.92 8.98 14.01
C TYR A 85 -12.95 8.01 14.58
N CYS A 86 -13.34 6.99 13.81
CA CYS A 86 -14.30 5.97 14.24
C CYS A 86 -13.86 5.25 15.52
N ARG A 87 -12.56 4.96 15.66
CA ARG A 87 -12.04 4.29 16.86
C ARG A 87 -11.85 5.22 18.06
N ILE A 88 -11.63 6.51 17.84
CA ILE A 88 -11.32 7.48 18.91
C ILE A 88 -12.58 8.21 19.40
N ALA A 89 -13.38 8.76 18.49
CA ALA A 89 -14.46 9.69 18.79
C ALA A 89 -15.84 9.04 18.71
N GLY A 90 -16.10 8.22 17.68
CA GLY A 90 -17.36 7.54 17.43
C GLY A 90 -17.67 7.37 15.93
N TYR A 91 -18.80 6.74 15.60
CA TYR A 91 -19.14 6.33 14.23
C TYR A 91 -19.65 7.44 13.29
N ASP A 92 -19.97 8.63 13.82
CA ASP A 92 -20.54 9.74 13.05
C ASP A 92 -19.45 10.59 12.38
N THR A 93 -18.89 10.11 11.26
CA THR A 93 -17.82 10.83 10.56
C THR A 93 -18.32 12.14 9.93
N PRO A 94 -17.77 13.31 10.32
CA PRO A 94 -18.16 14.57 9.71
C PRO A 94 -17.59 14.70 8.29
N SER A 95 -18.30 15.42 7.41
CA SER A 95 -17.92 15.56 5.99
C SER A 95 -16.62 16.35 5.77
N SER A 96 -16.20 17.16 6.74
CA SER A 96 -14.98 17.97 6.66
C SER A 96 -13.85 17.34 7.46
N THR A 97 -12.66 17.26 6.85
CA THR A 97 -11.47 16.73 7.51
C THR A 97 -10.99 17.59 8.67
N ASN A 98 -11.21 18.92 8.62
CA ASN A 98 -10.78 19.81 9.70
C ASN A 98 -11.58 19.57 10.98
N THR A 99 -12.91 19.45 10.85
CA THR A 99 -13.79 19.18 12.00
C THR A 99 -13.52 17.80 12.58
N LEU A 100 -13.26 16.81 11.72
CA LEU A 100 -12.84 15.47 12.12
C LEU A 100 -11.58 15.55 13.00
N VAL A 101 -10.55 16.26 12.54
CA VAL A 101 -9.28 16.39 13.26
C VAL A 101 -9.45 17.14 14.57
N GLU A 102 -10.20 18.25 14.60
CA GLU A 102 -10.44 19.02 15.82
C GLU A 102 -11.13 18.19 16.90
N GLU A 103 -12.13 17.39 16.52
CA GLU A 103 -12.84 16.52 17.45
C GLU A 103 -11.95 15.37 17.95
N MET A 104 -11.16 14.72 17.08
CA MET A 104 -10.18 13.72 17.53
C MET A 104 -9.17 14.32 18.52
N VAL A 105 -8.66 15.52 18.22
CA VAL A 105 -7.71 16.23 19.10
C VAL A 105 -8.38 16.54 20.44
N ALA A 106 -9.60 17.07 20.44
CA ALA A 106 -10.32 17.39 21.66
C ALA A 106 -10.57 16.14 22.53
N LYS A 107 -10.97 15.03 21.91
CA LYS A 107 -11.15 13.74 22.60
C LYS A 107 -9.86 13.24 23.22
N LEU A 108 -8.77 13.18 22.45
CA LEU A 108 -7.46 12.70 22.93
C LEU A 108 -6.83 13.63 23.98
N GLN A 109 -7.07 14.94 23.90
CA GLN A 109 -6.63 15.89 24.92
C GLN A 109 -7.38 15.72 26.24
N GLY A 110 -8.67 15.36 26.18
CA GLY A 110 -9.52 15.13 27.35
C GLY A 110 -9.17 13.88 28.16
N PHE A 111 -8.36 12.94 27.64
CA PHE A 111 -7.96 11.76 28.40
C PHE A 111 -6.97 12.12 29.52
N SER A 112 -7.40 11.99 30.78
CA SER A 112 -6.52 12.07 31.94
C SER A 112 -5.94 10.68 32.23
N GLY A 113 -4.67 10.44 31.91
CA GLY A 113 -4.01 9.16 32.14
C GLY A 113 -2.78 8.95 31.25
N ASP A 114 -2.45 7.69 31.05
CA ASP A 114 -1.41 7.28 30.11
C ASP A 114 -1.73 7.74 28.70
N LEU A 115 -0.68 7.93 27.91
CA LEU A 115 -0.82 8.36 26.53
C LEU A 115 -1.47 7.25 25.69
N PRO A 116 -2.46 7.56 24.84
CA PRO A 116 -3.02 6.59 23.90
C PRO A 116 -1.96 6.16 22.88
N LEU A 117 -1.94 4.87 22.56
CA LEU A 117 -1.05 4.28 21.57
C LEU A 117 -1.78 4.13 20.23
N ILE A 118 -1.24 4.74 19.18
CA ILE A 118 -1.70 4.55 17.80
C ILE A 118 -0.59 3.82 17.06
N SER A 119 -0.86 2.63 16.52
CA SER A 119 0.16 1.83 15.85
C SER A 119 -0.23 1.49 14.43
N PHE A 120 0.66 1.72 13.47
CA PHE A 120 0.49 1.37 12.06
C PHE A 120 1.46 0.26 11.67
N ASP A 121 0.96 -0.88 11.17
CA ASP A 121 1.79 -2.00 10.70
C ASP A 121 1.27 -2.49 9.34
N PHE A 122 1.99 -2.12 8.28
CA PHE A 122 1.63 -2.45 6.89
C PHE A 122 2.78 -3.18 6.18
N PRO A 123 3.00 -4.48 6.48
CA PRO A 123 4.17 -5.22 5.97
C PRO A 123 4.10 -5.53 4.46
N GLY A 124 2.94 -5.38 3.82
CA GLY A 124 2.73 -5.71 2.40
C GLY A 124 2.77 -4.52 1.44
N VAL A 125 2.91 -3.28 1.94
CA VAL A 125 2.78 -2.06 1.16
C VAL A 125 4.16 -1.52 0.75
N SER A 126 4.26 -0.93 -0.44
CA SER A 126 5.50 -0.33 -0.92
C SER A 126 5.92 0.89 -0.07
N GLY A 127 7.23 1.14 0.03
CA GLY A 127 7.75 2.29 0.77
C GLY A 127 7.26 3.63 0.21
N ALA A 128 7.09 3.73 -1.11
CA ALA A 128 6.64 4.94 -1.80
C ALA A 128 5.18 5.28 -1.50
N GLU A 129 4.29 4.29 -1.51
CA GLU A 129 2.88 4.48 -1.15
C GLU A 129 2.74 4.92 0.31
N LEU A 130 3.48 4.27 1.21
CA LEU A 130 3.50 4.66 2.62
C LEU A 130 4.02 6.10 2.79
N ALA A 131 5.09 6.49 2.11
CA ALA A 131 5.63 7.85 2.18
C ALA A 131 4.58 8.90 1.77
N GLN A 132 3.88 8.69 0.66
CA GLN A 132 2.83 9.61 0.18
C GLN A 132 1.67 9.76 1.17
N VAL A 133 1.26 8.66 1.82
CA VAL A 133 0.20 8.68 2.82
C VAL A 133 0.65 9.39 4.08
N PHE A 134 1.82 9.01 4.61
CA PHE A 134 2.36 9.58 5.84
C PHE A 134 2.72 11.05 5.69
N GLU A 135 3.18 11.54 4.53
CA GLU A 135 3.32 12.99 4.29
C GLU A 135 2.01 13.75 4.46
N ARG A 136 0.88 13.16 4.06
CA ARG A 136 -0.44 13.81 4.16
C ARG A 136 -1.03 13.74 5.56
N ILE A 137 -0.82 12.64 6.29
CA ILE A 137 -1.41 12.46 7.64
C ILE A 137 -0.51 12.94 8.78
N SER A 138 0.81 13.07 8.59
CA SER A 138 1.75 13.51 9.65
C SER A 138 1.36 14.84 10.30
N PRO A 139 0.89 15.89 9.57
CA PRO A 139 0.43 17.12 10.19
C PRO A 139 -0.77 16.92 11.13
N VAL A 140 -1.60 15.92 10.88
CA VAL A 140 -2.71 15.53 11.77
C VAL A 140 -2.17 14.77 12.96
N LEU A 141 -1.34 13.75 12.72
CA LEU A 141 -0.76 12.91 13.76
C LEU A 141 0.02 13.73 14.80
N GLY A 142 0.79 14.72 14.36
CA GLY A 142 1.56 15.60 15.26
C GLY A 142 0.70 16.49 16.17
N ARG A 143 -0.60 16.69 15.86
CA ARG A 143 -1.53 17.44 16.72
C ARG A 143 -2.18 16.56 17.79
N LEU A 144 -2.14 15.25 17.64
CA LEU A 144 -2.78 14.31 18.56
C LEU A 144 -1.91 14.14 19.81
N ARG A 145 -2.54 14.16 20.98
CA ARG A 145 -1.88 13.79 22.24
C ARG A 145 -1.81 12.26 22.34
N ALA A 146 -0.94 11.64 21.53
CA ALA A 146 -0.80 10.19 21.42
C ALA A 146 0.67 9.79 21.18
N LEU A 147 1.02 8.55 21.54
CA LEU A 147 2.23 7.89 21.04
C LEU A 147 1.88 7.23 19.72
N VAL A 148 2.41 7.73 18.61
CA VAL A 148 2.18 7.14 17.29
C VAL A 148 3.40 6.35 16.89
N ILE A 149 3.24 5.06 16.59
CA ILE A 149 4.33 4.19 16.15
C ILE A 149 4.01 3.63 14.76
N VAL A 150 4.91 3.83 13.81
CA VAL A 150 4.83 3.27 12.46
C VAL A 150 5.89 2.18 12.31
N ALA A 151 5.48 0.94 12.06
CA ALA A 151 6.42 -0.16 11.81
C ALA A 151 6.85 -0.18 10.33
N LEU A 152 8.15 -0.01 10.09
CA LEU A 152 8.73 0.05 8.73
C LEU A 152 9.94 -0.88 8.59
N THR A 153 10.16 -1.38 7.38
CA THR A 153 11.44 -2.03 7.01
C THR A 153 12.47 -0.95 6.67
N PRO A 154 13.77 -1.24 6.78
CA PRO A 154 14.83 -0.35 6.28
C PRO A 154 14.63 0.05 4.82
N ALA A 155 14.18 -0.89 3.98
CA ALA A 155 13.85 -0.62 2.57
C ALA A 155 12.63 0.30 2.37
N GLN A 156 11.64 0.25 3.27
CA GLN A 156 10.50 1.18 3.23
C GLN A 156 10.94 2.58 3.68
N LEU A 157 11.74 2.66 4.75
CA LEU A 157 12.22 3.93 5.30
C LEU A 157 13.13 4.68 4.33
N SER A 158 13.97 3.97 3.55
CA SER A 158 14.85 4.62 2.57
C SER A 158 14.09 5.33 1.45
N THR A 159 12.81 5.02 1.25
CA THR A 159 11.95 5.68 0.27
C THR A 159 11.34 6.98 0.81
N TRP A 160 11.36 7.19 2.13
CA TRP A 160 10.79 8.38 2.77
C TRP A 160 11.68 9.61 2.55
N SER A 161 11.06 10.77 2.32
CA SER A 161 11.79 12.04 2.19
C SER A 161 12.47 12.44 3.50
N GLU A 162 13.59 13.16 3.44
CA GLU A 162 14.29 13.65 4.65
C GLU A 162 13.38 14.51 5.55
N ASN A 163 12.50 15.30 4.93
CA ASN A 163 11.50 16.12 5.63
C ASN A 163 10.52 15.27 6.44
N LEU A 164 10.12 14.12 5.90
CA LEU A 164 9.24 13.20 6.60
C LEU A 164 10.00 12.47 7.70
N GLN A 165 11.22 11.99 7.42
CA GLN A 165 12.06 11.31 8.42
C GLN A 165 12.35 12.20 9.64
N THR A 166 12.60 13.50 9.43
CA THR A 166 12.87 14.46 10.52
C THR A 166 11.69 14.66 11.47
N GLN A 167 10.45 14.36 11.04
CA GLN A 167 9.25 14.46 11.88
C GLN A 167 9.07 13.28 12.84
N PHE A 168 9.80 12.18 12.63
CA PHE A 168 9.67 10.95 13.40
C PHE A 168 10.95 10.62 14.16
N ASP A 169 10.81 10.21 15.41
CA ASP A 169 11.90 9.62 16.19
C ASP A 169 12.12 8.18 15.67
N ILE A 170 13.24 7.96 14.97
CA ILE A 170 13.57 6.65 14.39
C ILE A 170 14.26 5.79 15.45
N THR A 171 13.72 4.59 15.73
CA THR A 171 14.37 3.65 16.64
C THR A 171 15.58 2.96 15.99
N GLU A 172 16.48 2.44 16.80
CA GLU A 172 17.50 1.52 16.31
C GLU A 172 16.85 0.31 15.60
N PRO A 173 17.44 -0.17 14.49
CA PRO A 173 16.91 -1.31 13.77
C PRO A 173 16.91 -2.56 14.66
N LEU A 174 15.79 -3.28 14.67
CA LEU A 174 15.68 -4.52 15.43
C LEU A 174 16.73 -5.54 15.00
N SER A 175 17.66 -5.83 15.89
CA SER A 175 18.71 -6.83 15.70
C SER A 175 18.16 -8.26 15.68
N ASP A 176 18.93 -9.12 15.04
CA ASP A 176 18.71 -10.56 15.01
C ASP A 176 19.05 -11.21 16.36
N PHE A 177 18.53 -12.41 16.59
CA PHE A 177 18.73 -13.10 17.86
C PHE A 177 20.05 -13.83 17.92
N ASP A 178 20.81 -13.56 18.99
CA ASP A 178 21.97 -14.34 19.37
C ASP A 178 21.58 -15.73 19.91
N ALA A 179 22.58 -16.60 20.07
CA ALA A 179 22.42 -17.91 20.69
C ALA A 179 21.77 -17.87 22.08
N ARG A 180 22.16 -16.88 22.90
CA ARG A 180 21.60 -16.72 24.26
C ARG A 180 20.11 -16.36 24.21
N THR A 181 19.75 -15.39 23.37
CA THR A 181 18.36 -14.93 23.20
C THR A 181 17.49 -16.01 22.58
N THR A 182 18.03 -16.75 21.62
CA THR A 182 17.37 -17.90 20.99
C THR A 182 17.08 -19.01 22.00
N ARG A 183 18.05 -19.34 22.86
CA ARG A 183 17.84 -20.30 23.94
C ARG A 183 16.78 -19.83 24.93
N ALA A 184 16.83 -18.56 25.35
CA ALA A 184 15.81 -17.99 26.22
C ALA A 184 14.40 -18.04 25.59
N LEU A 185 14.29 -17.80 24.28
CA LEU A 185 13.03 -17.92 23.54
C LEU A 185 12.49 -19.34 23.56
N ILE A 186 13.35 -20.31 23.30
CA ILE A 186 13.00 -21.74 23.32
C ILE A 186 12.51 -22.11 24.72
N ASP A 187 13.29 -21.81 25.75
CA ASP A 187 12.96 -22.13 27.14
C ASP A 187 11.62 -21.51 27.56
N GLN A 188 11.36 -20.27 27.15
CA GLN A 188 10.12 -19.59 27.48
C GLN A 188 8.90 -20.16 26.76
N ARG A 189 9.03 -20.47 25.47
CA ARG A 189 7.96 -21.14 24.71
C ARG A 189 7.69 -22.54 25.22
N MET A 190 8.75 -23.27 25.57
CA MET A 190 8.70 -24.60 26.16
C MET A 190 7.95 -24.62 27.49
N ARG A 191 8.24 -23.67 28.38
CA ARG A 191 7.56 -23.54 29.70
C ARG A 191 6.04 -23.40 29.58
N LYS A 192 5.53 -22.80 28.50
CA LYS A 192 4.08 -22.65 28.28
C LYS A 192 3.38 -23.99 28.03
N VAL A 193 4.08 -24.98 27.46
CA VAL A 193 3.48 -26.24 27.00
C VAL A 193 3.99 -27.46 27.78
N SER A 194 5.16 -27.36 28.39
CA SER A 194 5.84 -28.43 29.11
C SER A 194 6.40 -27.91 30.42
N LYS A 195 6.35 -28.74 31.47
CA LYS A 195 7.08 -28.49 32.71
C LYS A 195 8.56 -28.83 32.58
N ASP A 196 8.90 -29.73 31.67
CA ASP A 196 10.27 -30.14 31.37
C ASP A 196 10.87 -29.23 30.30
N ALA A 197 12.09 -28.74 30.56
CA ALA A 197 12.87 -27.98 29.59
C ALA A 197 13.28 -28.87 28.42
N TRP A 198 13.36 -28.32 27.21
CA TRP A 198 13.90 -29.03 26.06
C TRP A 198 15.44 -28.95 26.10
N PRO A 199 16.18 -30.06 26.33
CA PRO A 199 17.63 -30.03 26.35
C PRO A 199 18.19 -29.95 24.92
N ILE A 200 18.10 -28.78 24.30
CA ILE A 200 18.70 -28.56 22.98
C ILE A 200 20.22 -28.47 23.13
N GLN A 201 20.92 -29.31 22.36
CA GLN A 201 22.37 -29.27 22.23
C GLN A 201 22.81 -27.96 21.57
N GLN A 202 23.93 -27.42 22.03
CA GLN A 202 24.48 -26.17 21.51
C GLN A 202 24.81 -26.25 20.02
N SER A 203 25.23 -27.42 19.53
CA SER A 203 25.46 -27.69 18.10
C SER A 203 24.21 -27.48 17.24
N VAL A 204 23.08 -28.02 17.68
CA VAL A 204 21.79 -27.89 16.98
C VAL A 204 21.32 -26.42 16.99
N LEU A 205 21.58 -25.71 18.09
CA LEU A 205 21.26 -24.29 18.21
C LEU A 205 22.09 -23.44 17.23
N GLU A 206 23.40 -23.72 17.11
CA GLU A 206 24.31 -23.06 16.18
C GLU A 206 23.96 -23.36 14.72
N GLN A 207 23.60 -24.61 14.40
CA GLN A 207 23.07 -24.98 13.09
C GLN A 207 21.75 -24.27 12.77
N THR A 208 20.85 -24.18 13.75
CA THR A 208 19.58 -23.45 13.58
C THR A 208 19.84 -21.97 13.28
N LEU A 209 20.79 -21.36 13.98
CA LEU A 209 21.17 -19.97 13.76
C LEU A 209 21.83 -19.75 12.40
N SER A 210 22.73 -20.66 11.98
CA SER A 210 23.39 -20.55 10.68
C SER A 210 22.40 -20.67 9.52
N GLN A 211 21.38 -21.53 9.64
CA GLN A 211 20.35 -21.68 8.62
C GLN A 211 19.32 -20.53 8.59
N THR A 212 19.01 -19.94 9.75
CA THR A 212 17.93 -18.93 9.86
C THR A 212 18.44 -17.49 9.86
N GLY A 213 19.74 -17.29 10.10
CA GLY A 213 20.37 -15.98 10.25
C GLY A 213 19.88 -15.22 11.50
N GLY A 214 19.40 -15.92 12.53
CA GLY A 214 18.90 -15.30 13.77
C GLY A 214 17.56 -14.56 13.64
N ARG A 215 16.88 -14.62 12.47
CA ARG A 215 15.59 -13.96 12.24
C ARG A 215 14.48 -14.67 13.03
N PRO A 216 13.78 -14.01 13.97
CA PRO A 216 12.81 -14.65 14.86
C PRO A 216 11.69 -15.42 14.15
N SER A 217 11.12 -14.85 13.08
CA SER A 217 10.06 -15.54 12.31
C SER A 217 10.55 -16.83 11.63
N ARG A 218 11.77 -16.81 11.07
CA ARG A 218 12.38 -17.99 10.43
C ARG A 218 12.78 -19.02 11.48
N LEU A 219 13.36 -18.56 12.58
CA LEU A 219 13.75 -19.37 13.73
C LEU A 219 12.56 -20.15 14.29
N VAL A 220 11.44 -19.49 14.59
CA VAL A 220 10.26 -20.14 15.16
C VAL A 220 9.64 -21.15 14.19
N ARG A 221 9.61 -20.84 12.89
CA ARG A 221 9.16 -21.81 11.87
C ARG A 221 10.08 -23.02 11.80
N TYR A 222 11.39 -22.81 11.82
CA TYR A 222 12.37 -23.89 11.79
C TYR A 222 12.26 -24.81 13.02
N LEU A 223 12.18 -24.23 14.22
CA LEU A 223 12.04 -25.00 15.47
C LEU A 223 10.72 -25.77 15.52
N ARG A 224 9.63 -25.17 15.03
CA ARG A 224 8.35 -25.85 14.88
C ARG A 224 8.50 -27.06 13.96
N ASP A 225 9.07 -26.86 12.79
CA ASP A 225 9.24 -27.89 11.77
C ASP A 225 10.18 -29.02 12.25
N LEU A 226 11.17 -28.71 13.10
CA LEU A 226 12.06 -29.69 13.75
C LEU A 226 11.29 -30.58 14.74
N ILE A 227 10.47 -30.01 15.61
CA ILE A 227 9.63 -30.80 16.55
C ILE A 227 8.59 -31.63 15.80
N ASP A 228 8.00 -31.07 14.75
CA ASP A 228 7.03 -31.80 13.93
C ASP A 228 7.70 -32.98 13.20
N ALA A 229 8.93 -32.79 12.70
CA ALA A 229 9.73 -33.85 12.11
C ALA A 229 10.10 -34.96 13.12
N GLU A 230 10.50 -34.60 14.35
CA GLU A 230 10.78 -35.57 15.42
C GLU A 230 9.55 -36.43 15.75
N ARG A 231 8.34 -35.89 15.54
CA ARG A 231 7.07 -36.59 15.74
C ARG A 231 6.59 -37.37 14.51
N GLY A 232 7.38 -37.39 13.43
CA GLY A 232 7.05 -38.11 12.20
C GLY A 232 6.08 -37.37 11.28
N ALA A 233 5.84 -36.06 11.49
CA ALA A 233 5.10 -35.26 10.53
C ALA A 233 6.02 -34.81 9.38
N SER A 234 5.60 -35.07 8.14
CA SER A 234 6.34 -34.57 6.96
C SER A 234 6.15 -33.05 6.86
N THR A 235 7.21 -32.29 7.12
CA THR A 235 7.25 -30.84 6.99
C THR A 235 7.95 -30.42 5.70
N SER A 236 7.87 -29.15 5.32
CA SER A 236 8.67 -28.62 4.21
C SER A 236 10.18 -28.78 4.44
N PHE A 237 10.61 -28.89 5.69
CA PHE A 237 12.01 -29.13 6.04
C PHE A 237 12.39 -30.60 5.83
N THR A 238 11.57 -31.57 6.27
CA THR A 238 11.85 -32.99 5.98
C THR A 238 11.81 -33.26 4.49
N ARG A 239 10.86 -32.71 3.73
CA ARG A 239 10.87 -32.83 2.26
C ARG A 239 12.11 -32.24 1.61
N LYS A 240 12.61 -31.09 2.09
CA LYS A 240 13.85 -30.50 1.59
C LYS A 240 15.08 -31.30 2.00
N SER A 241 15.12 -31.80 3.22
CA SER A 241 16.20 -32.66 3.71
C SER A 241 16.21 -33.99 2.95
N GLU A 242 15.07 -34.64 2.80
CA GLU A 242 14.88 -35.86 2.01
C GLU A 242 15.21 -35.64 0.53
N MET A 243 14.84 -34.50 -0.07
CA MET A 243 15.28 -34.16 -1.43
C MET A 243 16.78 -33.93 -1.52
N LEU A 244 17.40 -33.24 -0.55
CA LEU A 244 18.84 -33.00 -0.51
C LEU A 244 19.61 -34.30 -0.25
N GLU A 245 19.06 -35.20 0.56
CA GLU A 245 19.62 -36.52 0.88
C GLU A 245 19.43 -37.49 -0.29
N ALA A 246 18.30 -37.41 -1.00
CA ALA A 246 18.08 -38.12 -2.27
C ALA A 246 18.95 -37.57 -3.42
N MET A 247 19.32 -36.29 -3.38
CA MET A 247 20.30 -35.70 -4.31
C MET A 247 21.75 -36.00 -3.93
N ASN A 248 22.03 -36.31 -2.65
CA ASN A 248 23.31 -36.81 -2.15
C ASN A 248 23.43 -38.34 -2.28
N LEU A 249 23.08 -38.88 -3.46
CA LEU A 249 23.46 -40.23 -3.84
C LEU A 249 24.99 -40.36 -3.72
N GLU A 250 25.44 -41.43 -3.06
CA GLU A 250 26.86 -41.73 -2.86
C GLU A 250 27.65 -41.65 -4.18
N PRO A 251 28.90 -41.15 -4.16
CA PRO A 251 29.71 -41.03 -5.36
C PRO A 251 30.30 -42.39 -5.72
N ASN A 252 29.50 -43.34 -6.16
CA ASN A 252 30.01 -44.59 -6.74
C ASN A 252 28.95 -45.25 -7.61
N ASP A 253 29.11 -45.09 -8.93
CA ASP A 253 28.89 -46.16 -9.93
C ASP A 253 28.99 -45.66 -11.39
N ALA A 254 29.55 -44.47 -11.62
CA ALA A 254 29.92 -44.05 -12.98
C ALA A 254 31.16 -44.83 -13.51
N LYS A 255 32.03 -45.29 -12.60
CA LYS A 255 33.30 -45.94 -12.98
C LYS A 255 33.15 -47.42 -13.39
N ASN A 256 32.07 -48.08 -12.93
CA ASN A 256 31.76 -49.47 -13.30
C ASN A 256 30.91 -49.61 -14.57
N ARG A 257 30.43 -48.49 -15.15
CA ARG A 257 29.62 -48.49 -16.39
C ARG A 257 30.41 -48.15 -17.66
N MET A 258 31.70 -47.82 -17.56
CA MET A 258 32.53 -47.54 -18.74
C MET A 258 33.37 -48.77 -19.12
N SER A 259 33.17 -49.27 -20.35
CA SER A 259 34.03 -50.26 -20.99
C SER A 259 35.43 -49.70 -21.28
N PRO A 260 36.53 -50.46 -21.09
CA PRO A 260 37.90 -49.93 -21.08
C PRO A 260 38.51 -49.94 -22.49
N THR A 261 37.90 -49.27 -23.46
CA THR A 261 38.52 -49.11 -24.79
C THR A 261 38.21 -47.72 -25.31
N VAL A 262 39.19 -46.83 -25.15
CA VAL A 262 39.21 -45.50 -25.74
C VAL A 262 40.15 -45.58 -26.94
N GLU A 263 39.62 -45.42 -28.15
CA GLU A 263 40.46 -45.14 -29.32
C GLU A 263 40.78 -43.63 -29.36
N PRO A 264 42.03 -43.23 -29.65
CA PRO A 264 42.41 -41.82 -29.66
C PRO A 264 41.95 -41.13 -30.95
N LEU A 265 41.36 -39.94 -30.82
CA LEU A 265 41.00 -39.08 -31.96
C LEU A 265 42.23 -38.32 -32.47
N GLU A 266 42.47 -38.41 -33.79
CA GLU A 266 43.50 -37.63 -34.49
C GLU A 266 43.10 -36.15 -34.62
N ALA A 267 44.09 -35.27 -34.50
CA ALA A 267 43.96 -33.84 -34.68
C ALA A 267 44.07 -33.47 -36.18
N LEU A 268 43.11 -32.69 -36.68
CA LEU A 268 43.12 -32.12 -38.03
C LEU A 268 43.41 -30.61 -37.92
N ASP A 269 44.69 -30.27 -37.96
CA ASP A 269 45.17 -28.97 -38.44
C ASP A 269 45.69 -29.19 -39.86
N SER A 270 45.14 -28.47 -40.84
CA SER A 270 45.81 -27.93 -42.03
C SER A 270 44.76 -27.32 -42.96
N GLU A 271 44.71 -25.99 -42.95
CA GLU A 271 44.10 -25.16 -43.99
C GLU A 271 44.70 -25.48 -45.36
N THR A 272 43.91 -25.43 -46.45
CA THR A 272 44.26 -24.73 -47.70
C THR A 272 43.03 -24.60 -48.62
N ASP A 273 42.72 -23.35 -48.95
CA ASP A 273 42.16 -22.78 -50.18
C ASP A 273 40.73 -23.05 -50.71
N VAL A 274 39.95 -21.96 -50.63
CA VAL A 274 39.24 -21.22 -51.71
C VAL A 274 38.39 -22.02 -52.70
N ILE A 275 37.09 -21.71 -52.76
CA ILE A 275 36.35 -21.17 -53.92
C ILE A 275 34.92 -20.86 -53.45
N ASP A 276 34.52 -19.59 -53.63
CA ASP A 276 33.14 -19.13 -53.57
C ASP A 276 32.52 -19.33 -54.96
N GLU A 277 31.36 -19.97 -55.04
CA GLU A 277 30.24 -19.66 -55.96
C GLU A 277 29.15 -20.76 -55.90
N SER A 278 27.99 -20.37 -55.35
CA SER A 278 26.61 -20.72 -55.75
C SER A 278 26.18 -22.17 -56.02
N GLU A 279 25.08 -22.50 -55.32
CA GLU A 279 24.01 -23.47 -55.61
C GLU A 279 24.35 -24.98 -55.58
N ILE A 280 24.16 -25.60 -54.41
CA ILE A 280 23.59 -26.96 -54.33
C ILE A 280 22.50 -26.98 -53.25
N GLU A 281 21.28 -27.15 -53.73
CA GLU A 281 20.01 -27.43 -53.07
C GLU A 281 20.13 -28.59 -52.07
N PHE A 282 19.83 -28.36 -50.78
CA PHE A 282 19.75 -29.42 -49.77
C PHE A 282 18.31 -29.51 -49.26
N ASP A 283 17.64 -30.53 -49.80
CA ASP A 283 16.27 -30.95 -49.56
C ASP A 283 16.10 -31.48 -48.12
N TRP A 284 15.23 -30.83 -47.33
CA TRP A 284 14.83 -31.26 -46.00
C TRP A 284 13.47 -31.97 -46.06
N ASP A 285 13.35 -33.05 -46.85
CA ASP A 285 12.25 -33.99 -46.74
C ASP A 285 12.64 -35.14 -45.80
N ALA A 286 12.39 -34.94 -44.51
CA ALA A 286 12.34 -35.99 -43.51
C ALA A 286 10.92 -36.06 -42.90
N PRO A 287 10.31 -37.26 -42.84
CA PRO A 287 8.86 -37.44 -42.77
C PRO A 287 8.24 -37.05 -41.42
N GLU A 288 7.08 -36.40 -41.49
CA GLU A 288 6.16 -36.17 -40.36
C GLU A 288 5.79 -37.51 -39.69
N MET A 289 6.25 -37.72 -38.46
CA MET A 289 5.67 -38.73 -37.56
C MET A 289 4.45 -38.10 -36.88
N GLU A 290 3.30 -38.72 -37.10
CA GLU A 290 2.02 -38.41 -36.45
C GLU A 290 2.15 -38.45 -34.92
N PRO A 291 1.46 -37.55 -34.19
CA PRO A 291 1.45 -37.60 -32.73
C PRO A 291 0.68 -38.83 -32.24
N GLU A 292 1.40 -39.76 -31.61
CA GLU A 292 0.81 -40.85 -30.85
C GLU A 292 0.00 -40.31 -29.67
N ILE A 293 -1.20 -40.85 -29.57
CA ILE A 293 -2.26 -40.52 -28.62
C ILE A 293 -1.83 -41.00 -27.23
N GLU A 294 -1.66 -40.08 -26.27
CA GLU A 294 -1.52 -40.47 -24.86
C GLU A 294 -2.83 -41.08 -24.36
N GLU A 295 -2.75 -42.36 -23.98
CA GLU A 295 -3.82 -43.17 -23.44
C GLU A 295 -4.40 -42.56 -22.15
N SER A 296 -5.70 -42.27 -22.18
CA SER A 296 -6.51 -41.88 -21.04
C SER A 296 -6.50 -42.97 -19.95
N PHE A 297 -6.27 -42.57 -18.70
CA PHE A 297 -6.43 -43.41 -17.51
C PHE A 297 -7.84 -44.03 -17.46
N PRO A 298 -7.99 -45.31 -17.07
CA PRO A 298 -9.29 -45.96 -16.96
C PRO A 298 -10.08 -45.47 -15.74
N GLU A 299 -11.28 -44.95 -15.97
CA GLU A 299 -12.28 -44.65 -14.95
C GLU A 299 -12.86 -45.94 -14.35
N GLU A 300 -12.86 -46.07 -13.03
CA GLU A 300 -13.62 -47.09 -12.32
C GLU A 300 -15.13 -46.78 -12.41
N PRO A 301 -16.01 -47.79 -12.59
CA PRO A 301 -17.43 -47.56 -12.72
C PRO A 301 -18.05 -47.34 -11.34
N VAL A 302 -18.66 -46.17 -11.13
CA VAL A 302 -19.58 -45.96 -10.01
C VAL A 302 -20.99 -46.02 -10.58
N ASP A 303 -21.74 -47.03 -10.13
CA ASP A 303 -23.12 -47.33 -10.51
C ASP A 303 -24.04 -46.11 -10.39
N ASN A 304 -24.77 -45.85 -11.47
CA ASN A 304 -25.80 -44.83 -11.56
C ASN A 304 -27.17 -45.48 -11.35
N GLU A 305 -27.66 -45.53 -10.12
CA GLU A 305 -29.10 -45.63 -9.84
C GLU A 305 -29.48 -44.83 -8.59
N ALA A 306 -29.92 -43.58 -8.79
CA ALA A 306 -31.10 -42.99 -8.14
C ALA A 306 -31.25 -41.53 -8.59
N ALA A 307 -32.35 -41.24 -9.28
CA ALA A 307 -32.77 -39.89 -9.63
C ALA A 307 -33.07 -39.06 -8.37
N VAL A 308 -32.45 -37.89 -8.21
CA VAL A 308 -32.90 -36.83 -7.28
C VAL A 308 -32.59 -35.45 -7.87
N ASP A 309 -33.68 -34.83 -8.34
CA ASP A 309 -34.07 -33.41 -8.34
C ASP A 309 -33.00 -32.30 -8.18
N GLU A 310 -32.95 -31.41 -9.18
CA GLU A 310 -32.30 -30.09 -9.09
C GLU A 310 -33.19 -29.11 -8.33
N SER A 311 -32.82 -28.74 -7.10
CA SER A 311 -33.31 -27.52 -6.44
C SER A 311 -32.24 -26.89 -5.56
N GLU A 312 -32.05 -25.58 -5.70
CA GLU A 312 -31.14 -24.77 -4.89
C GLU A 312 -31.58 -24.74 -3.42
N PRO A 313 -30.65 -24.72 -2.44
CA PRO A 313 -31.04 -24.54 -1.05
C PRO A 313 -31.24 -23.04 -0.77
N GLU A 314 -32.50 -22.63 -0.60
CA GLU A 314 -32.86 -21.42 0.14
C GLU A 314 -32.37 -21.55 1.60
N PHE A 315 -31.57 -20.57 2.02
CA PHE A 315 -31.11 -20.44 3.39
C PHE A 315 -32.21 -19.77 4.23
N GLU A 316 -33.07 -20.58 4.88
CA GLU A 316 -34.04 -20.10 5.85
C GLU A 316 -33.35 -19.76 7.20
N LEU A 317 -33.55 -18.53 7.67
CA LEU A 317 -33.18 -18.13 9.02
C LEU A 317 -34.12 -18.79 10.04
N PRO A 318 -33.61 -19.23 11.21
CA PRO A 318 -34.46 -19.84 12.22
C PRO A 318 -35.46 -18.82 12.77
N ALA A 319 -36.74 -19.21 12.79
CA ALA A 319 -37.82 -18.42 13.37
C ALA A 319 -37.59 -18.24 14.88
N PHE A 320 -37.50 -16.99 15.32
CA PHE A 320 -37.66 -16.63 16.73
C PHE A 320 -39.15 -16.77 17.07
N GLU A 321 -39.50 -17.75 17.90
CA GLU A 321 -40.79 -17.81 18.58
C GLU A 321 -40.82 -16.67 19.61
N ILE A 322 -41.57 -15.62 19.31
CA ILE A 322 -41.99 -14.62 20.28
C ILE A 322 -43.35 -15.10 20.79
N GLU A 323 -43.38 -15.57 22.03
CA GLU A 323 -44.62 -15.79 22.77
C GLU A 323 -45.36 -14.44 22.88
N GLU A 324 -46.48 -14.31 22.17
CA GLU A 324 -47.45 -13.24 22.41
C GLU A 324 -48.21 -13.54 23.72
N GLU A 325 -47.65 -13.09 24.85
CA GLU A 325 -48.45 -12.81 26.03
C GLU A 325 -49.22 -11.50 25.77
N THR A 326 -50.54 -11.59 25.66
CA THR A 326 -51.43 -10.44 25.71
C THR A 326 -51.51 -9.88 27.13
N PRO A 327 -51.23 -8.58 27.38
CA PRO A 327 -51.72 -7.91 28.56
C PRO A 327 -52.99 -7.12 28.23
N ASP A 328 -54.02 -7.37 29.03
CA ASP A 328 -55.27 -6.63 29.08
C ASP A 328 -55.07 -5.12 29.29
N GLU A 329 -55.99 -4.36 28.72
CA GLU A 329 -56.10 -2.90 28.75
C GLU A 329 -56.33 -2.35 30.17
N GLU A 330 -55.52 -1.38 30.63
CA GLU A 330 -55.96 -0.29 31.52
C GLU A 330 -55.21 1.02 31.22
N ASP A 331 -55.98 2.02 30.79
CA ASP A 331 -55.83 3.48 30.89
C ASP A 331 -54.43 4.15 30.91
N SER A 332 -54.19 5.04 29.92
CA SER A 332 -54.11 6.51 30.13
C SER A 332 -53.27 7.25 29.06
N VAL A 333 -53.97 8.07 28.27
CA VAL A 333 -53.58 9.40 27.75
C VAL A 333 -52.52 9.50 26.63
N GLY A 334 -53.00 9.83 25.42
CA GLY A 334 -52.46 10.94 24.62
C GLY A 334 -51.72 10.61 23.32
N GLY A 335 -52.47 10.38 22.23
CA GLY A 335 -51.91 10.40 20.87
C GLY A 335 -53.00 10.25 19.80
N ALA A 336 -53.24 11.32 19.04
CA ALA A 336 -54.35 11.42 18.08
C ALA A 336 -54.22 10.47 16.88
N ILE A 337 -55.24 9.64 16.66
CA ILE A 337 -55.38 8.77 15.48
C ILE A 337 -55.94 9.59 14.32
N LEU A 338 -55.15 9.80 13.27
CA LEU A 338 -55.60 10.42 12.02
C LEU A 338 -56.44 9.41 11.22
N ARG A 339 -57.76 9.64 11.15
CA ARG A 339 -58.65 8.94 10.21
C ARG A 339 -58.71 9.74 8.90
N MET A 340 -58.40 9.08 7.78
CA MET A 340 -58.58 9.66 6.45
C MET A 340 -60.05 9.57 6.02
N GLU A 341 -60.55 10.58 5.31
CA GLU A 341 -61.91 10.61 4.79
C GLU A 341 -62.07 9.69 3.56
N PRO A 342 -63.21 8.99 3.41
CA PRO A 342 -63.43 8.08 2.28
C PRO A 342 -63.53 8.87 0.95
N GLY A 343 -62.59 8.65 0.03
CA GLY A 343 -62.60 9.29 -1.30
C GLY A 343 -61.23 9.68 -1.86
N THR A 344 -60.14 9.50 -1.13
CA THR A 344 -58.76 9.80 -1.59
C THR A 344 -57.93 8.57 -1.92
N GLU A 345 -58.56 7.49 -2.41
CA GLU A 345 -57.82 6.31 -2.90
C GLU A 345 -57.31 6.56 -4.34
N PRO A 346 -56.00 6.42 -4.60
CA PRO A 346 -55.47 6.49 -5.97
C PRO A 346 -55.85 5.23 -6.77
N PRO A 347 -55.95 5.31 -8.11
CA PRO A 347 -56.40 4.19 -8.93
C PRO A 347 -55.37 3.03 -8.93
N PRO A 348 -55.82 1.77 -9.10
CA PRO A 348 -54.94 0.61 -9.09
C PRO A 348 -54.02 0.62 -10.32
N VAL A 349 -52.71 0.50 -10.08
CA VAL A 349 -51.69 0.46 -11.13
C VAL A 349 -51.57 -0.98 -11.64
N SER A 350 -51.89 -1.18 -12.92
CA SER A 350 -51.64 -2.43 -13.65
C SER A 350 -50.14 -2.72 -13.73
N GLN A 351 -49.74 -3.92 -13.32
CA GLN A 351 -48.37 -4.43 -13.47
C GLN A 351 -48.01 -4.61 -14.95
N HIS A 352 -47.23 -3.68 -15.50
CA HIS A 352 -46.47 -3.90 -16.72
C HIS A 352 -44.98 -3.62 -16.47
N ALA A 353 -44.18 -4.61 -16.83
CA ALA A 353 -42.73 -4.61 -16.70
C ALA A 353 -42.09 -3.47 -17.51
N PHE A 354 -40.99 -2.90 -16.96
CA PHE A 354 -40.07 -1.91 -17.55
C PHE A 354 -40.31 -0.39 -17.33
N GLY A 355 -41.15 0.05 -16.38
CA GLY A 355 -41.36 1.49 -16.10
C GLY A 355 -40.63 2.11 -14.88
N GLY A 356 -39.80 1.36 -14.14
CA GLY A 356 -39.45 1.70 -12.74
C GLY A 356 -38.38 2.76 -12.48
N LEU A 357 -37.65 3.27 -13.48
CA LEU A 357 -36.50 4.17 -13.25
C LEU A 357 -36.85 5.67 -13.33
N THR A 358 -37.81 6.06 -14.15
CA THR A 358 -38.19 7.48 -14.31
C THR A 358 -39.10 7.98 -13.17
N GLN A 359 -39.83 7.08 -12.51
CA GLN A 359 -40.70 7.41 -11.38
C GLN A 359 -39.91 7.67 -10.08
N ARG A 360 -38.75 7.01 -9.91
CA ARG A 360 -37.86 7.18 -8.74
C ARG A 360 -37.14 8.53 -8.73
N HIS A 361 -36.82 9.07 -9.91
CA HIS A 361 -36.16 10.37 -10.01
C HIS A 361 -37.09 11.56 -9.69
N ARG A 362 -38.42 11.37 -9.80
CA ARG A 362 -39.42 12.38 -9.42
C ARG A 362 -39.79 12.31 -7.94
N THR A 363 -39.84 11.12 -7.35
CA THR A 363 -40.12 10.95 -5.91
C THR A 363 -38.93 11.38 -5.05
N ALA A 364 -37.70 11.10 -5.47
CA ALA A 364 -36.49 11.58 -4.78
C ALA A 364 -36.28 13.12 -4.87
N SER A 365 -36.79 13.79 -5.91
CA SER A 365 -36.72 15.25 -6.02
C SER A 365 -37.78 16.01 -5.21
N VAL A 366 -38.84 15.33 -4.75
CA VAL A 366 -39.91 15.93 -3.93
C VAL A 366 -39.66 15.70 -2.43
N GLU A 367 -39.02 14.57 -2.05
CA GLU A 367 -38.66 14.30 -0.64
C GLU A 367 -37.36 14.99 -0.19
N ILE A 368 -36.46 15.32 -1.12
CA ILE A 368 -35.31 16.20 -0.86
C ILE A 368 -35.70 17.56 -1.40
N GLY A 369 -36.13 18.49 -0.54
CA GLY A 369 -36.61 19.83 -0.90
C GLY A 369 -35.57 20.76 -1.56
N ILE A 370 -34.98 20.34 -2.69
CA ILE A 370 -33.95 21.05 -3.46
C ILE A 370 -34.58 22.18 -4.29
N GLU A 371 -35.86 22.07 -4.63
CA GLU A 371 -36.59 23.09 -5.40
C GLU A 371 -36.91 24.36 -4.60
N ASN A 372 -36.79 24.31 -3.27
CA ASN A 372 -36.93 25.49 -2.39
C ASN A 372 -35.60 26.12 -1.96
N ALA A 373 -34.46 25.46 -2.26
CA ALA A 373 -33.11 25.97 -1.97
C ALA A 373 -32.47 26.74 -3.15
N LEU A 374 -33.07 26.68 -4.34
CA LEU A 374 -32.61 27.38 -5.54
C LEU A 374 -33.54 28.51 -6.01
N ARG A 375 -34.53 28.90 -5.18
CA ARG A 375 -35.28 30.14 -5.38
C ARG A 375 -34.57 31.30 -4.67
N PRO A 376 -34.08 32.33 -5.38
CA PRO A 376 -33.62 33.54 -4.71
C PRO A 376 -34.83 34.20 -4.02
N LYS A 377 -34.89 34.12 -2.69
CA LYS A 377 -35.88 34.86 -1.91
C LYS A 377 -35.56 36.35 -2.01
N SER A 378 -36.50 37.05 -2.64
CA SER A 378 -36.89 38.44 -2.38
C SER A 378 -35.80 39.52 -2.34
N ILE A 379 -35.75 40.23 -3.47
CA ILE A 379 -35.50 41.66 -3.63
C ILE A 379 -35.80 42.46 -2.35
N GLY A 380 -34.75 42.94 -1.68
CA GLY A 380 -34.84 44.10 -0.80
C GLY A 380 -34.94 45.38 -1.65
N PRO A 381 -35.57 46.46 -1.14
CA PRO A 381 -35.67 47.70 -1.89
C PRO A 381 -34.27 48.29 -2.13
N LEU A 382 -33.90 48.34 -3.42
CA LEU A 382 -32.75 49.06 -3.95
C LEU A 382 -32.94 50.56 -3.75
N THR A 383 -32.43 51.11 -2.65
CA THR A 383 -31.90 52.49 -2.58
C THR A 383 -31.09 52.68 -1.29
N ALA A 384 -29.81 52.30 -1.29
CA ALA A 384 -28.85 52.81 -0.33
C ALA A 384 -27.88 53.73 -1.10
N LYS A 385 -28.08 55.04 -0.99
CA LYS A 385 -27.07 56.02 -1.42
C LYS A 385 -25.93 56.00 -0.39
N PRO A 386 -24.65 56.02 -0.79
CA PRO A 386 -23.56 56.15 0.16
C PRO A 386 -23.63 57.52 0.83
N ASP A 387 -23.53 57.55 2.15
CA ASP A 387 -23.57 58.75 2.97
C ASP A 387 -22.27 59.57 2.76
N PRO A 388 -22.34 60.80 2.21
CA PRO A 388 -21.15 61.60 1.87
C PRO A 388 -20.53 62.33 3.08
N THR A 389 -20.85 61.92 4.31
CA THR A 389 -20.35 62.58 5.53
C THR A 389 -19.26 61.83 6.28
N MET A 390 -18.93 60.58 5.89
CA MET A 390 -17.78 59.87 6.45
C MET A 390 -16.49 60.22 5.72
N ARG A 391 -15.78 61.23 6.23
CA ARG A 391 -14.36 61.47 5.93
C ARG A 391 -13.52 60.41 6.65
N MET A 392 -12.95 59.48 5.89
CA MET A 392 -11.83 58.66 6.36
C MET A 392 -10.60 59.58 6.49
N PRO A 393 -9.93 59.64 7.66
CA PRO A 393 -8.68 60.38 7.77
C PRO A 393 -7.57 59.65 7.01
N GLU A 394 -7.06 60.27 5.96
CA GLU A 394 -5.79 59.90 5.32
C GLU A 394 -4.64 60.44 6.16
N GLU A 395 -4.23 59.72 7.21
CA GLU A 395 -3.03 60.06 7.95
C GLU A 395 -2.18 58.80 8.18
N LYS A 396 -0.98 58.81 7.60
CA LYS A 396 0.03 57.76 7.80
C LYS A 396 0.63 57.97 9.19
N PRO A 397 0.78 56.95 10.03
CA PRO A 397 1.35 57.13 11.35
C PRO A 397 2.82 57.52 11.22
N GLN A 398 3.15 58.72 11.72
CA GLN A 398 4.52 59.18 11.95
C GLN A 398 4.99 58.59 13.29
N LEU A 399 6.02 57.76 13.24
CA LEU A 399 6.78 57.34 14.41
C LEU A 399 7.78 58.46 14.73
N GLU A 400 7.45 59.31 15.69
CA GLU A 400 8.44 60.13 16.39
C GLU A 400 8.86 59.38 17.65
N SER A 401 10.09 58.86 17.61
CA SER A 401 10.91 58.60 18.79
C SER A 401 11.05 59.88 19.60
N GLU A 402 11.01 59.81 20.93
CA GLU A 402 12.18 60.00 21.80
C GLU A 402 11.77 59.79 23.27
N GLU A 403 12.79 59.50 24.10
CA GLU A 403 12.78 59.36 25.58
C GLU A 403 12.67 57.95 26.17
N THR A 404 13.79 57.23 26.02
CA THR A 404 14.56 56.59 27.11
C THR A 404 13.98 56.66 28.53
N THR A 405 13.80 55.50 29.18
CA THR A 405 14.20 55.29 30.58
C THR A 405 14.47 53.80 30.81
N PHE A 406 15.73 53.51 31.17
CA PHE A 406 16.28 52.23 31.58
C PHE A 406 15.58 51.69 32.84
N TRP A 407 15.31 50.37 32.87
CA TRP A 407 15.21 49.63 34.12
C TRP A 407 16.40 48.68 34.21
N ALA A 408 17.39 49.09 35.02
CA ALA A 408 18.39 48.19 35.56
C ALA A 408 17.76 47.45 36.75
N ALA A 409 17.64 46.13 36.66
CA ALA A 409 17.44 45.28 37.83
C ALA A 409 18.76 44.57 38.11
N ASP A 410 19.32 44.94 39.25
CA ASP A 410 20.53 44.41 39.85
C ASP A 410 20.23 43.05 40.51
N SER A 411 21.26 42.18 40.54
CA SER A 411 21.49 41.06 41.47
C SER A 411 21.05 39.62 41.11
N LEU A 412 22.09 38.83 40.79
CA LEU A 412 22.43 37.41 41.15
C LEU A 412 22.53 36.41 39.97
N PRO A 413 23.42 35.39 40.03
CA PRO A 413 24.79 35.30 40.56
C PRO A 413 25.81 34.73 39.52
N GLU A 414 27.12 34.89 39.78
CA GLU A 414 28.23 34.44 38.90
C GLU A 414 28.34 32.91 38.70
N PRO A 415 28.72 32.47 37.49
CA PRO A 415 29.56 31.28 37.32
C PRO A 415 30.85 31.53 36.52
N GLU A 416 31.79 30.64 36.80
CA GLU A 416 33.24 30.48 36.50
C GLU A 416 33.79 30.82 35.09
N PRO A 417 35.12 31.08 34.99
CA PRO A 417 35.75 31.56 33.75
C PRO A 417 36.04 30.42 32.76
N LEU A 418 35.59 30.59 31.51
CA LEU A 418 35.99 29.80 30.35
C LEU A 418 37.00 30.58 29.47
N PRO A 419 37.83 29.87 28.68
CA PRO A 419 39.06 30.40 28.06
C PRO A 419 38.81 31.17 26.76
N GLU A 420 39.83 31.92 26.33
CA GLU A 420 39.86 32.82 25.16
C GLU A 420 39.38 32.17 23.85
N PRO A 421 38.61 32.89 23.00
CA PRO A 421 38.17 32.38 21.69
C PRO A 421 39.22 32.59 20.58
N GLU A 422 39.37 31.55 19.75
CA GLU A 422 40.10 31.53 18.47
C GLU A 422 39.41 32.39 17.37
N PRO A 423 40.14 32.85 16.33
CA PRO A 423 39.63 33.78 15.33
C PRO A 423 38.69 33.14 14.30
N LEU A 424 37.63 33.87 13.93
CA LEU A 424 36.60 33.53 12.94
C LEU A 424 37.15 33.43 11.48
N PRO A 425 36.60 32.54 10.63
CA PRO A 425 36.92 32.48 9.19
C PRO A 425 36.06 33.44 8.33
N GLU A 426 36.58 33.79 7.16
CA GLU A 426 36.05 34.78 6.19
C GLU A 426 34.69 34.41 5.55
N PRO A 427 33.89 35.39 5.09
CA PRO A 427 32.54 35.16 4.55
C PRO A 427 32.54 34.64 3.11
N THR A 428 31.69 33.64 2.85
CA THR A 428 31.39 33.11 1.51
C THR A 428 30.57 34.09 0.65
N PRO A 429 30.73 34.10 -0.68
CA PRO A 429 30.06 35.07 -1.55
C PRO A 429 28.56 34.80 -1.68
N VAL A 430 27.75 35.80 -1.37
CA VAL A 430 26.29 35.79 -1.53
C VAL A 430 25.95 36.09 -2.99
N MET A 431 25.12 35.26 -3.61
CA MET A 431 24.67 35.41 -5.00
C MET A 431 23.76 36.63 -5.17
N ASP A 432 24.01 37.44 -6.21
CA ASP A 432 23.32 38.70 -6.47
C ASP A 432 21.81 38.48 -6.77
N PRO A 433 20.86 39.13 -6.04
CA PRO A 433 19.42 38.90 -6.15
C PRO A 433 18.84 39.16 -7.55
N VAL A 434 19.56 39.91 -8.40
CA VAL A 434 19.15 40.17 -9.78
C VAL A 434 19.33 38.93 -10.67
N ALA A 435 20.38 38.14 -10.43
CA ALA A 435 20.62 36.90 -11.18
C ALA A 435 19.60 35.81 -10.81
N ALA A 436 19.22 35.72 -9.54
CA ALA A 436 18.18 34.79 -9.07
C ALA A 436 16.80 35.08 -9.71
N LYS A 437 16.48 36.36 -9.94
CA LYS A 437 15.22 36.78 -10.57
C LYS A 437 15.17 36.43 -12.06
N ALA A 438 16.29 36.58 -12.77
CA ALA A 438 16.41 36.22 -14.19
C ALA A 438 16.25 34.70 -14.43
N ILE A 439 16.74 33.87 -13.51
CA ILE A 439 16.56 32.40 -13.57
C ILE A 439 15.10 32.04 -13.33
N GLY A 440 14.44 32.70 -12.37
CA GLY A 440 13.01 32.49 -12.07
C GLY A 440 12.08 32.89 -13.22
N GLU A 441 12.42 33.90 -14.02
CA GLU A 441 11.64 34.30 -15.20
C GLU A 441 11.81 33.33 -16.37
N SER A 442 13.02 32.78 -16.58
CA SER A 442 13.25 31.75 -17.60
C SER A 442 12.45 30.46 -17.34
N LEU A 443 12.31 30.05 -16.07
CA LEU A 443 11.54 28.86 -15.68
C LEU A 443 10.02 29.04 -15.83
N ARG A 444 9.50 30.26 -15.68
CA ARG A 444 8.08 30.55 -15.93
C ARG A 444 7.73 30.59 -17.42
N LYS A 445 8.70 30.91 -18.27
CA LYS A 445 8.53 30.98 -19.72
C LYS A 445 8.54 29.59 -20.39
N THR A 446 9.05 28.57 -19.70
CA THR A 446 9.12 27.18 -20.18
C THR A 446 8.03 26.27 -19.63
N ALA A 447 7.04 26.80 -18.89
CA ALA A 447 5.91 26.00 -18.42
C ALA A 447 5.06 25.54 -19.63
N PRO A 448 4.98 24.22 -19.92
CA PRO A 448 4.10 23.74 -20.97
C PRO A 448 2.65 23.95 -20.54
N ALA A 449 1.82 24.46 -21.45
CA ALA A 449 0.37 24.50 -21.27
C ALA A 449 -0.16 23.09 -20.95
N PRO A 450 -1.24 22.94 -20.14
CA PRO A 450 -1.74 21.64 -19.72
C PRO A 450 -2.07 20.78 -20.93
N SER A 451 -1.23 19.77 -21.19
CA SER A 451 -1.39 18.83 -22.28
C SER A 451 -2.49 17.84 -21.97
N SER A 452 -3.23 17.49 -23.01
CA SER A 452 -4.32 16.51 -23.02
C SER A 452 -3.91 15.19 -22.35
N SER A 453 -4.76 14.70 -21.43
CA SER A 453 -4.74 13.41 -20.74
C SER A 453 -3.63 12.43 -21.18
N THR A 454 -2.51 12.43 -20.48
CA THR A 454 -1.53 11.35 -20.58
C THR A 454 -1.96 10.23 -19.63
N LEU A 455 -2.34 9.08 -20.19
CA LEU A 455 -2.48 7.85 -19.41
C LEU A 455 -1.08 7.38 -18.95
N PRO A 456 -0.95 6.75 -17.78
CA PRO A 456 0.34 6.21 -17.32
C PRO A 456 0.85 5.13 -18.30
N LEU A 457 2.16 5.13 -18.57
CA LEU A 457 2.80 4.17 -19.47
C LEU A 457 2.82 2.76 -18.85
N ASP A 458 2.33 1.77 -19.60
CA ASP A 458 2.42 0.35 -19.23
C ASP A 458 3.72 -0.27 -19.79
N PHE A 459 4.73 -0.44 -18.92
CA PHE A 459 6.04 -0.96 -19.30
C PHE A 459 6.00 -2.39 -19.86
N GLN A 460 5.08 -3.24 -19.37
CA GLN A 460 4.98 -4.62 -19.83
C GLN A 460 4.50 -4.66 -21.30
N ARG A 461 3.57 -3.77 -21.65
CA ARG A 461 3.06 -3.65 -23.02
C ARG A 461 4.09 -3.04 -23.98
N VAL A 462 4.93 -2.11 -23.50
CA VAL A 462 6.02 -1.51 -24.29
C VAL A 462 7.08 -2.55 -24.67
N SER A 463 7.37 -3.52 -23.79
CA SER A 463 8.30 -4.62 -24.08
C SER A 463 7.73 -5.73 -24.96
N SER A 464 6.40 -5.78 -25.16
CA SER A 464 5.71 -6.87 -25.86
C SER A 464 4.99 -6.39 -27.14
N LEU A 465 5.54 -5.39 -27.83
CA LEU A 465 4.93 -4.83 -29.03
C LEU A 465 5.08 -5.76 -30.21
N SER A 466 4.01 -5.95 -30.98
CA SER A 466 4.05 -6.67 -32.26
C SER A 466 4.66 -5.83 -33.37
N ASP A 467 5.20 -6.45 -34.42
CA ASP A 467 5.82 -5.75 -35.57
C ASP A 467 4.90 -4.67 -36.19
N ALA A 468 3.60 -4.96 -36.25
CA ALA A 468 2.62 -4.00 -36.72
C ALA A 468 2.47 -2.79 -35.78
N GLU A 469 2.53 -3.00 -34.46
CA GLU A 469 2.50 -1.93 -33.47
C GLU A 469 3.79 -1.10 -33.49
N ILE A 470 4.94 -1.75 -33.65
CA ILE A 470 6.26 -1.09 -33.77
C ILE A 470 6.26 -0.10 -34.94
N SER A 471 5.80 -0.53 -36.13
CA SER A 471 5.70 0.36 -37.30
C SER A 471 4.77 1.57 -37.08
N ILE A 472 3.70 1.40 -36.28
CA ILE A 472 2.77 2.49 -35.95
C ILE A 472 3.42 3.46 -34.96
N VAL A 473 4.16 2.95 -33.98
CA VAL A 473 4.92 3.76 -33.02
C VAL A 473 6.02 4.54 -33.75
N GLU A 474 6.76 3.91 -34.66
CA GLU A 474 7.77 4.56 -35.51
C GLU A 474 7.15 5.71 -36.33
N ALA A 475 6.02 5.45 -36.99
CA ALA A 475 5.29 6.49 -37.73
C ALA A 475 4.78 7.62 -36.82
N ALA A 476 4.35 7.29 -35.60
CA ALA A 476 3.84 8.24 -34.59
C ALA A 476 4.94 9.08 -33.92
N ILE A 477 6.21 8.64 -33.97
CA ILE A 477 7.38 9.42 -33.57
C ILE A 477 7.67 10.49 -34.61
N ALA A 478 7.60 10.14 -35.90
CA ALA A 478 7.91 11.05 -37.00
C ALA A 478 6.80 12.07 -37.29
N ARG A 479 5.52 11.67 -37.20
CA ARG A 479 4.37 12.52 -37.54
C ARG A 479 3.09 12.14 -36.79
N GLU A 480 2.10 13.04 -36.78
CA GLU A 480 0.77 12.72 -36.28
C GLU A 480 0.05 11.75 -37.25
N VAL A 481 -0.44 10.62 -36.74
CA VAL A 481 -1.03 9.53 -37.54
C VAL A 481 -2.49 9.31 -37.19
N SER A 482 -3.27 8.78 -38.13
CA SER A 482 -4.71 8.52 -37.98
C SER A 482 -5.03 7.09 -38.37
N PRO A 483 -6.02 6.43 -37.76
CA PRO A 483 -6.50 5.12 -38.21
C PRO A 483 -7.02 5.10 -39.66
N SER A 484 -7.28 6.27 -40.25
CA SER A 484 -7.67 6.42 -41.66
C SER A 484 -6.49 6.70 -42.61
N ASP A 485 -5.25 6.60 -42.15
CA ASP A 485 -4.06 6.83 -42.97
C ASP A 485 -3.92 5.71 -44.04
N SER A 486 -3.86 6.09 -45.32
CA SER A 486 -3.76 5.14 -46.43
C SER A 486 -2.38 4.50 -46.53
N ALA A 487 -1.31 5.19 -46.08
CA ALA A 487 0.05 4.66 -46.12
C ALA A 487 0.22 3.51 -45.12
N LEU A 488 -0.29 3.67 -43.90
CA LEU A 488 -0.25 2.62 -42.87
C LEU A 488 -1.18 1.44 -43.20
N GLN A 489 -2.34 1.70 -43.84
CA GLN A 489 -3.23 0.62 -44.30
C GLN A 489 -2.59 -0.22 -45.41
N ALA A 490 -1.86 0.41 -46.33
CA ALA A 490 -1.16 -0.29 -47.40
C ALA A 490 0.06 -1.05 -46.87
N TYR A 491 0.87 -0.44 -46.01
CA TYR A 491 2.08 -1.05 -45.46
C TYR A 491 1.76 -2.29 -44.60
N LEU A 492 0.74 -2.20 -43.74
CA LEU A 492 0.35 -3.32 -42.87
C LEU A 492 -0.63 -4.30 -43.53
N SER A 493 -1.17 -3.99 -44.71
CA SER A 493 -2.25 -4.76 -45.35
C SER A 493 -3.49 -4.95 -44.44
N VAL A 494 -3.75 -3.98 -43.56
CA VAL A 494 -4.81 -4.03 -42.55
C VAL A 494 -5.87 -2.96 -42.82
N GLY A 495 -7.14 -3.36 -42.77
CA GLY A 495 -8.26 -2.42 -42.93
C GLY A 495 -8.43 -1.44 -41.75
N ARG A 496 -9.07 -0.30 -42.02
CA ARG A 496 -9.37 0.76 -41.03
C ARG A 496 -9.93 0.27 -39.67
N PRO A 497 -10.87 -0.70 -39.59
CA PRO A 497 -11.40 -1.17 -38.31
C PRO A 497 -10.32 -1.77 -37.40
N ARG A 498 -9.41 -2.55 -37.98
CA ARG A 498 -8.34 -3.23 -37.24
C ARG A 498 -7.21 -2.27 -36.86
N LEU A 499 -6.85 -1.30 -37.70
CA LEU A 499 -5.98 -0.19 -37.29
C LEU A 499 -6.58 0.60 -36.12
N SER A 500 -7.88 0.90 -36.17
CA SER A 500 -8.56 1.59 -35.07
C SER A 500 -8.49 0.81 -33.75
N GLN A 501 -8.55 -0.53 -33.79
CA GLN A 501 -8.34 -1.37 -32.61
C GLN A 501 -6.92 -1.21 -32.05
N ILE A 502 -5.91 -1.28 -32.93
CA ILE A 502 -4.49 -1.16 -32.54
C ILE A 502 -4.20 0.21 -31.94
N PHE A 503 -4.62 1.30 -32.60
CA PHE A 503 -4.45 2.67 -32.10
C PHE A 503 -5.11 2.90 -30.73
N ASN A 504 -6.29 2.33 -30.50
CA ASN A 504 -6.95 2.43 -29.20
C ASN A 504 -6.25 1.56 -28.13
N GLY A 505 -5.68 0.41 -28.52
CA GLY A 505 -4.85 -0.42 -27.63
C GLY A 505 -3.60 0.31 -27.17
N LEU A 506 -2.86 0.92 -28.11
CA LEU A 506 -1.65 1.70 -27.82
C LEU A 506 -1.95 2.98 -27.01
N HIS A 507 -3.11 3.62 -27.24
CA HIS A 507 -3.54 4.74 -26.41
C HIS A 507 -3.88 4.29 -24.98
N LYS A 508 -4.57 3.16 -24.80
CA LYS A 508 -4.87 2.61 -23.46
C LYS A 508 -3.60 2.25 -22.68
N ALA A 509 -2.58 1.77 -23.37
CA ALA A 509 -1.28 1.45 -22.79
C ALA A 509 -0.40 2.68 -22.46
N GLY A 510 -0.91 3.91 -22.69
CA GLY A 510 -0.16 5.14 -22.45
C GLY A 510 0.95 5.44 -23.47
N ILE A 511 1.06 4.64 -24.52
CA ILE A 511 2.11 4.77 -25.57
C ILE A 511 1.78 5.92 -26.52
N LEU A 512 0.51 6.05 -26.90
CA LEU A 512 0.02 7.12 -27.78
C LEU A 512 -0.89 8.10 -27.03
N THR A 513 -0.81 9.37 -27.39
CA THR A 513 -1.72 10.43 -26.96
C THR A 513 -2.67 10.78 -28.11
N VAL A 514 -3.91 11.15 -27.78
CA VAL A 514 -4.95 11.45 -28.77
C VAL A 514 -5.31 12.92 -28.76
N ARG A 515 -5.34 13.50 -29.97
CA ARG A 515 -5.91 14.81 -30.23
C ARG A 515 -7.06 14.69 -31.23
N LYS A 516 -8.20 15.29 -30.94
CA LYS A 516 -9.32 15.37 -31.88
C LYS A 516 -9.15 16.60 -32.79
N LYS A 517 -9.24 16.40 -34.11
CA LYS A 517 -9.28 17.48 -35.11
C LYS A 517 -10.50 17.26 -36.00
N GLY A 518 -11.62 17.90 -35.66
CA GLY A 518 -12.90 17.67 -36.34
C GLY A 518 -13.43 16.24 -36.06
N ARG A 519 -13.74 15.49 -37.13
CA ARG A 519 -14.27 14.10 -37.03
C ARG A 519 -13.18 13.04 -36.93
N THR A 520 -11.91 13.40 -37.08
CA THR A 520 -10.77 12.47 -37.05
C THR A 520 -9.98 12.60 -35.75
N ARG A 521 -9.44 11.48 -35.29
CA ARG A 521 -8.53 11.39 -34.14
C ARG A 521 -7.11 11.26 -34.69
N LEU A 522 -6.25 12.18 -34.25
CA LEU A 522 -4.82 12.15 -34.54
C LEU A 522 -4.11 11.61 -33.30
N PHE A 523 -3.22 10.66 -33.53
CA PHE A 523 -2.42 10.02 -32.51
C PHE A 523 -0.97 10.48 -32.68
N ARG A 524 -0.30 10.71 -31.56
CA ARG A 524 1.12 11.04 -31.47
C ARG A 524 1.74 10.24 -30.34
N ILE A 525 3.03 9.95 -30.40
CA ILE A 525 3.72 9.34 -29.27
C ILE A 525 3.61 10.18 -27.99
N SER A 526 3.39 9.52 -26.86
CA SER A 526 3.38 10.12 -25.51
C SER A 526 4.80 10.56 -25.11
N ASP A 527 4.94 11.63 -24.33
CA ASP A 527 6.25 12.11 -23.87
C ASP A 527 6.97 11.06 -23.00
N GLN A 528 6.22 10.29 -22.21
CA GLN A 528 6.76 9.19 -21.39
C GLN A 528 7.28 8.04 -22.27
N ALA A 529 6.50 7.63 -23.28
CA ALA A 529 6.92 6.60 -24.22
C ALA A 529 8.10 7.06 -25.07
N LYS A 530 8.10 8.32 -25.50
CA LYS A 530 9.19 8.92 -26.27
C LYS A 530 10.50 8.88 -25.49
N ALA A 531 10.48 9.27 -24.21
CA ALA A 531 11.65 9.18 -23.35
C ALA A 531 12.19 7.75 -23.26
N HIS A 532 11.30 6.77 -23.04
CA HIS A 532 11.67 5.35 -22.97
C HIS A 532 12.32 4.82 -24.26
N PHE A 533 11.82 5.20 -25.45
CA PHE A 533 12.41 4.76 -26.72
C PHE A 533 13.70 5.51 -27.09
N THR A 534 13.90 6.74 -26.61
CA THR A 534 15.13 7.51 -26.90
C THR A 534 16.30 7.18 -25.99
N ASP A 535 16.07 6.64 -24.79
CA ASP A 535 17.12 6.32 -23.79
C ASP A 535 17.86 4.99 -24.06
N GLY A 536 17.71 4.40 -25.24
CA GLY A 536 18.57 3.29 -25.70
C GLY A 536 18.19 1.88 -25.24
N HIS A 537 16.96 1.64 -24.76
CA HIS A 537 16.48 0.28 -24.41
C HIS A 537 15.94 -0.53 -25.60
N MET A 538 16.36 -0.23 -26.83
CA MET A 538 15.99 -0.99 -28.04
C MET A 538 17.17 -1.79 -28.65
N GLU A 539 18.22 -2.05 -27.87
CA GLU A 539 19.23 -3.06 -28.19
C GLU A 539 19.27 -4.09 -27.06
N ALA A 540 18.47 -5.15 -27.22
CA ALA A 540 18.65 -6.45 -26.57
C ALA A 540 18.10 -7.54 -27.50
#